data_AF-A0ABC8UW08-F1
#
_entry.id   AF-A0ABC8UW08-F1
#
_cell.length_a   1.000
_cell.length_b   1.000
_cell.length_c   1.000
_cell.angle_alpha   90.00
_cell.angle_beta   90.00
_cell.angle_gamma   90.00
#
_symmetry.space_group_name_H-M   'P 1'
#
loop_
_entity.id
_entity.type
_entity.pdbx_description
1 polymer ?
#
loop_
_entity_poly.entity_id
_entity_poly.type
_entity_poly.pdbx_seq_one_letter_code
_entity_poly.pdbx_strand_id
1 'polypeptide(L)'
;MQGLRVLLPVRRSLHRHGFVLHNRSFSAQLNYAQYDDIQEQVLVEGRANSRAAILNRPTALNALTTSMAARLKRLYESWEENPDIGFVIMKGSGKAFCSGGDVVTLYQLLNEGGQLSIFFAC
;
A
#
# COMPACT_ATOMS: atom_id res chain seq x y z
N MET A 1 -0.73 42.82 41.29
CA MET A 1 -1.30 43.13 42.62
C MET A 1 -2.80 43.26 42.44
N GLN A 2 -3.74 42.46 42.94
CA GLN A 2 -3.87 41.33 43.88
C GLN A 2 -5.13 40.58 43.38
N GLY A 3 -5.29 39.26 43.33
CA GLY A 3 -5.27 38.32 44.44
C GLY A 3 -6.59 37.50 44.44
N LEU A 4 -6.55 36.36 43.75
CA LEU A 4 -7.20 35.06 44.02
C LEU A 4 -8.31 34.98 45.11
N ARG A 5 -9.47 34.39 44.78
CA ARG A 5 -10.20 33.47 45.69
C ARG A 5 -10.82 32.29 44.94
N VAL A 6 -10.27 31.12 45.24
CA VAL A 6 -10.79 29.77 44.95
C VAL A 6 -11.63 29.32 46.15
N LEU A 7 -12.74 28.61 45.91
CA LEU A 7 -13.22 27.49 46.75
C LEU A 7 -14.39 26.74 46.07
N LEU A 8 -14.11 25.49 45.66
CA LEU A 8 -15.04 24.37 45.39
C LEU A 8 -15.58 23.80 46.73
N PRO A 9 -16.42 22.74 46.79
CA PRO A 9 -17.39 22.17 45.82
C PRO A 9 -18.79 21.92 46.46
N VAL A 10 -19.86 21.76 45.66
CA VAL A 10 -21.02 20.95 46.10
C VAL A 10 -21.42 19.99 44.98
N ARG A 11 -21.24 18.70 45.27
CA ARG A 11 -21.74 17.56 44.48
C ARG A 11 -23.25 17.40 44.66
N ARG A 12 -24.00 17.32 43.56
CA ARG A 12 -25.19 16.46 43.39
C ARG A 12 -25.25 16.07 41.90
N SER A 13 -24.66 14.94 41.53
CA SER A 13 -25.31 13.64 41.26
C SER A 13 -26.39 13.67 40.17
N LEU A 14 -25.93 13.37 38.95
CA LEU A 14 -26.52 12.50 37.90
C LEU A 14 -28.03 12.60 37.59
N HIS A 15 -28.35 13.19 36.43
CA HIS A 15 -28.91 12.37 35.34
C HIS A 15 -28.54 12.97 33.98
N ARG A 16 -27.92 12.13 33.16
CA ARG A 16 -27.17 12.44 31.94
C ARG A 16 -28.11 12.76 30.79
N HIS A 17 -28.08 14.00 30.28
CA HIS A 17 -28.39 14.27 28.87
C HIS A 17 -27.12 13.98 28.05
N GLY A 18 -27.26 13.18 27.00
CA GLY A 18 -26.16 12.81 26.13
C GLY A 18 -26.68 12.17 24.85
N PHE A 19 -27.21 13.00 23.96
CA PHE A 19 -27.20 12.71 22.53
C PHE A 19 -25.73 12.63 22.09
N VAL A 20 -25.20 11.42 21.85
CA VAL A 20 -23.91 11.20 21.19
C VAL A 20 -23.96 9.92 20.35
N LEU A 21 -23.62 10.11 19.07
CA LEU A 21 -23.14 9.19 18.05
C LEU A 21 -23.46 7.69 18.22
N HIS A 22 -24.22 7.17 17.26
CA HIS A 22 -23.89 5.87 16.69
C HIS A 22 -23.54 6.05 15.21
N ASN A 23 -22.33 6.58 15.00
CA ASN A 23 -21.62 6.33 13.75
C ASN A 23 -21.27 4.84 13.76
N ARG A 24 -22.11 4.01 13.13
CA ARG A 24 -21.77 2.61 12.89
C ARG A 24 -20.68 2.60 11.82
N SER A 25 -19.45 2.55 12.30
CA SER A 25 -18.25 2.18 11.56
C SER A 25 -18.52 0.90 10.77
N PHE A 26 -18.58 1.01 9.44
CA PHE A 26 -18.55 -0.15 8.54
C PHE A 26 -17.08 -0.47 8.23
N SER A 27 -16.39 -1.04 9.21
CA SER A 27 -15.02 -1.53 9.06
C SER A 27 -15.01 -2.83 8.26
N ALA A 28 -15.05 -2.75 6.92
CA ALA A 28 -14.77 -3.91 6.07
C ALA A 28 -14.10 -3.62 4.71
N GLN A 29 -13.99 -2.37 4.23
CA GLN A 29 -13.72 -2.13 2.80
C GLN A 29 -12.37 -1.48 2.41
N LEU A 30 -11.41 -1.31 3.32
CA LEU A 30 -10.19 -0.55 2.99
C LEU A 30 -9.05 -1.36 2.33
N ASN A 31 -9.08 -2.71 2.32
CA ASN A 31 -7.97 -3.51 1.79
C ASN A 31 -8.20 -4.13 0.40
N TYR A 32 -9.44 -4.21 -0.07
CA TYR A 32 -9.76 -4.91 -1.34
C TYR A 32 -9.35 -4.09 -2.56
N ALA A 33 -9.70 -2.80 -2.57
CA ALA A 33 -9.41 -1.90 -3.68
C ALA A 33 -7.89 -1.72 -3.93
N GLN A 34 -7.10 -1.67 -2.85
CA GLN A 34 -5.65 -1.50 -2.97
C GLN A 34 -4.96 -2.78 -3.48
N TYR A 35 -5.49 -3.97 -3.14
CA TYR A 35 -4.94 -5.24 -3.62
C TYR A 35 -5.26 -5.47 -5.10
N ASP A 36 -6.49 -5.16 -5.53
CA ASP A 36 -6.90 -5.27 -6.94
C ASP A 36 -6.07 -4.33 -7.83
N ASP A 37 -5.81 -3.10 -7.39
CA ASP A 37 -4.94 -2.16 -8.10
C ASP A 37 -3.51 -2.71 -8.27
N ILE A 38 -2.95 -3.38 -7.25
CA ILE A 38 -1.63 -4.03 -7.35
C ILE A 38 -1.67 -5.26 -8.29
N GLN A 39 -2.80 -5.99 -8.34
CA GLN A 39 -3.01 -7.08 -9.30
C GLN A 39 -3.02 -6.59 -10.74
N GLU A 40 -3.62 -5.43 -10.97
CA GLU A 40 -3.66 -4.80 -12.28
C GLU A 40 -2.35 -4.14 -12.67
N GLN A 41 -1.56 -3.65 -11.71
CA GLN A 41 -0.26 -3.01 -11.97
C GLN A 41 0.88 -3.99 -12.24
N VAL A 42 0.77 -5.25 -11.82
CA VAL A 42 1.77 -6.29 -12.11
C VAL A 42 1.06 -7.58 -12.54
N LEU A 43 0.93 -7.76 -13.84
CA LEU A 43 0.25 -8.92 -14.42
C LEU A 43 1.20 -10.13 -14.45
N VAL A 44 0.61 -11.33 -14.51
CA VAL A 44 1.35 -12.60 -14.62
C VAL A 44 0.87 -13.35 -15.85
N GLU A 45 1.80 -13.73 -16.72
CA GLU A 45 1.55 -14.68 -17.82
C GLU A 45 2.30 -15.99 -17.54
N GLY A 46 1.60 -17.12 -17.68
CA GLY A 46 2.17 -18.46 -17.54
C GLY A 46 2.27 -19.21 -18.87
N ARG A 47 3.39 -19.89 -19.10
CA ARG A 47 3.56 -20.90 -20.16
C ARG A 47 4.05 -22.21 -19.54
N ALA A 48 4.21 -23.25 -20.37
CA ALA A 48 4.56 -24.59 -19.91
C ALA A 48 5.74 -24.62 -18.93
N ASN A 49 6.87 -24.00 -19.29
CA ASN A 49 8.10 -24.00 -18.49
C ASN A 49 8.57 -22.58 -18.11
N SER A 50 7.70 -21.57 -18.19
CA SER A 50 8.09 -20.20 -17.90
C SER A 50 6.98 -19.36 -17.27
N ARG A 51 7.40 -18.31 -16.58
CA ARG A 51 6.52 -17.26 -16.04
C ARG A 51 7.01 -15.91 -16.53
N ALA A 52 6.07 -14.98 -16.74
CA ALA A 52 6.40 -13.59 -17.02
C ALA A 52 5.66 -12.66 -16.05
N ALA A 53 6.41 -11.79 -15.38
CA ALA A 53 5.90 -10.64 -14.65
C ALA A 53 5.83 -9.43 -15.59
N ILE A 54 4.68 -8.74 -15.62
CA ILE A 54 4.43 -7.64 -16.54
C ILE A 54 4.13 -6.39 -15.75
N LEU A 55 4.99 -5.38 -15.84
CA LEU A 55 4.73 -4.07 -15.26
C LEU A 55 3.66 -3.36 -16.10
N ASN A 56 2.49 -3.14 -15.53
CA ASN A 56 1.31 -2.62 -16.20
C ASN A 56 0.87 -1.28 -15.62
N ARG A 57 1.77 -0.29 -15.71
CA ARG A 57 1.47 1.11 -15.36
C ARG A 57 2.02 2.05 -16.45
N PRO A 58 1.53 1.92 -17.70
CA PRO A 58 2.13 2.58 -18.85
C PRO A 58 2.03 4.11 -18.78
N THR A 59 1.03 4.64 -18.07
CA THR A 59 0.85 6.09 -17.82
C THR A 59 1.99 6.70 -17.00
N ALA A 60 2.68 5.90 -16.19
CA ALA A 60 3.83 6.28 -15.40
C ALA A 60 5.14 5.66 -15.91
N LEU A 61 5.18 5.24 -17.19
CA LEU A 61 6.33 4.55 -17.79
C LEU A 61 6.79 3.32 -16.99
N ASN A 62 5.85 2.64 -16.34
CA ASN A 62 6.10 1.50 -15.46
C ASN A 62 7.04 1.81 -14.29
N ALA A 63 6.96 3.02 -13.73
CA ALA A 63 7.65 3.37 -12.48
C ALA A 63 7.21 2.45 -11.32
N LEU A 64 8.18 1.88 -10.61
CA LEU A 64 7.98 0.91 -9.54
C LEU A 64 7.57 1.59 -8.23
N THR A 65 6.40 1.25 -7.72
CA THR A 65 5.96 1.58 -6.37
C THR A 65 6.40 0.50 -5.37
N THR A 66 6.40 0.82 -4.07
CA THR A 66 6.70 -0.15 -3.01
C THR A 66 5.78 -1.37 -3.03
N SER A 67 4.49 -1.18 -3.35
CA SER A 67 3.51 -2.26 -3.41
C SER A 67 3.75 -3.21 -4.59
N MET A 68 4.09 -2.66 -5.77
CA MET A 68 4.49 -3.46 -6.93
C MET A 68 5.72 -4.30 -6.61
N ALA A 69 6.74 -3.72 -5.97
CA ALA A 69 7.96 -4.41 -5.63
C ALA A 69 7.74 -5.53 -4.58
N ALA A 70 6.90 -5.27 -3.57
CA ALA A 70 6.50 -6.30 -2.59
C ALA A 70 5.76 -7.48 -3.26
N ARG A 71 4.92 -7.21 -4.26
CA ARG A 71 4.23 -8.24 -5.02
C ARG A 71 5.19 -9.03 -5.92
N LEU A 72 6.10 -8.35 -6.62
CA LEU A 72 7.14 -8.99 -7.44
C LEU A 72 7.99 -9.93 -6.60
N LYS A 73 8.40 -9.51 -5.40
CA LYS A 73 9.12 -10.36 -4.45
C LYS A 73 8.35 -11.66 -4.16
N ARG A 74 7.07 -11.56 -3.80
CA ARG A 74 6.23 -12.75 -3.53
C ARG A 74 6.09 -13.66 -4.74
N LEU A 75 5.95 -13.11 -5.94
CA LEU A 75 5.88 -13.88 -7.17
C LEU A 75 7.19 -14.64 -7.42
N TYR A 76 8.33 -13.96 -7.32
CA TYR A 76 9.62 -14.57 -7.54
C TYR A 76 9.96 -15.64 -6.50
N GLU A 77 9.66 -15.41 -5.22
CA GLU A 77 9.78 -16.44 -4.18
C GLU A 77 8.92 -17.68 -4.52
N SER A 78 7.67 -17.47 -4.95
CA SER A 78 6.79 -18.58 -5.34
C SER A 78 7.25 -19.33 -6.60
N TRP A 79 7.97 -18.66 -7.50
CA TRP A 79 8.45 -19.26 -8.74
C TRP A 79 9.78 -19.98 -8.55
N GLU A 80 10.64 -19.49 -7.65
CA GLU A 80 11.88 -20.14 -7.25
C GLU A 80 11.63 -21.52 -6.65
N GLU A 81 10.56 -21.67 -5.86
CA GLU A 81 10.19 -22.95 -5.23
C GLU A 81 9.54 -23.96 -6.20
N ASN A 82 9.24 -23.57 -7.45
CA ASN A 82 8.51 -24.41 -8.39
C ASN A 82 9.45 -25.06 -9.44
N PRO A 83 9.66 -26.39 -9.40
CA PRO A 83 10.58 -27.08 -10.30
C PRO A 83 10.12 -27.12 -11.77
N ASP A 84 8.84 -26.83 -12.05
CA ASP A 84 8.32 -26.80 -13.43
C ASP A 84 8.68 -25.49 -14.16
N ILE A 85 9.13 -24.47 -13.44
CA ILE A 85 9.51 -23.17 -14.02
C ILE A 85 11.00 -23.19 -14.34
N GLY A 86 11.34 -23.30 -15.62
CA GLY A 86 12.73 -23.28 -16.08
C GLY A 86 13.33 -21.87 -16.17
N PHE A 87 12.51 -20.84 -16.39
CA PHE A 87 12.96 -19.45 -16.44
C PHE A 87 11.82 -18.45 -16.23
N VAL A 88 12.21 -17.23 -15.82
CA VAL A 88 11.29 -16.12 -15.56
C VAL A 88 11.63 -14.93 -16.46
N ILE A 89 10.60 -14.24 -16.94
CA ILE A 89 10.73 -13.03 -17.76
C ILE A 89 10.13 -11.85 -17.00
N MET A 90 10.77 -10.69 -17.10
CA MET A 90 10.17 -9.42 -16.71
C MET A 90 9.99 -8.56 -17.96
N LYS A 91 8.79 -8.01 -18.18
CA LYS A 91 8.53 -7.07 -19.28
C LYS A 91 7.67 -5.89 -18.82
N GLY A 92 7.73 -4.79 -19.54
CA GLY A 92 6.88 -3.62 -19.33
C GLY A 92 5.77 -3.56 -20.37
N SER A 93 4.60 -3.10 -19.97
CA SER A 93 3.52 -2.76 -20.89
C SER A 93 3.79 -1.41 -21.59
N GLY A 94 3.31 -1.27 -22.83
CA GLY A 94 3.38 -0.01 -23.55
C GLY A 94 4.79 0.39 -23.98
N LYS A 95 5.15 1.65 -23.75
CA LYS A 95 6.29 2.32 -24.41
C LYS A 95 7.64 2.10 -23.74
N ALA A 96 7.66 1.69 -22.48
CA ALA A 96 8.87 1.56 -21.68
C ALA A 96 8.88 0.24 -20.93
N PHE A 97 10.06 -0.30 -20.66
CA PHE A 97 10.19 -1.41 -19.72
C PHE A 97 9.83 -0.94 -18.31
N CYS A 98 10.58 0.04 -17.81
CA CYS A 98 10.54 0.58 -16.46
C CYS A 98 11.31 1.89 -16.43
N SER A 99 10.81 2.91 -15.75
CA SER A 99 11.47 4.22 -15.59
C SER A 99 12.23 4.36 -14.26
N GLY A 100 12.34 3.29 -13.48
CA GLY A 100 12.94 3.27 -12.14
C GLY A 100 11.89 3.28 -11.03
N GLY A 101 12.26 3.78 -9.85
CA GLY A 101 11.35 3.91 -8.71
C GLY A 101 10.40 5.12 -8.82
N ASP A 102 9.17 4.98 -8.33
CA ASP A 102 8.20 6.08 -8.26
C ASP A 102 8.54 7.02 -7.10
N VAL A 103 9.27 8.10 -7.41
CA VAL A 103 9.67 9.12 -6.44
C VAL A 103 8.50 9.90 -5.85
N VAL A 104 7.36 9.97 -6.55
CA VAL A 104 6.17 10.66 -6.06
C VAL A 104 5.54 9.85 -4.93
N THR A 105 5.35 8.54 -5.16
CA THR A 105 4.89 7.62 -4.11
C THR A 105 5.89 7.57 -2.95
N LEU A 106 7.19 7.59 -3.25
CA LEU A 106 8.24 7.61 -2.23
C LEU A 106 8.12 8.84 -1.31
N TYR A 107 7.93 10.02 -1.91
CA TYR A 107 7.78 11.27 -1.16
C TYR A 107 6.53 11.28 -0.28
N GLN A 108 5.41 10.74 -0.77
CA GLN A 108 4.18 10.60 0.01
C GLN A 108 4.40 9.70 1.23
N LEU A 109 5.03 8.53 1.05
CA LEU A 109 5.35 7.62 2.15
C LEU A 109 6.28 8.23 3.19
N LEU A 110 7.27 9.04 2.76
CA LEU A 110 8.17 9.75 3.67
C LEU A 110 7.41 10.74 4.56
N ASN A 111 6.46 11.49 3.99
CA ASN A 111 5.66 12.46 4.73
C ASN A 111 4.69 11.79 5.73
N GLU A 112 4.28 10.55 5.44
CA GLU A 112 3.40 9.74 6.31
C GLU A 112 4.19 8.97 7.39
N GLY A 113 5.53 9.09 7.43
CA GLY A 113 6.39 8.37 8.37
C GLY A 113 6.53 6.87 8.06
N GLY A 114 6.27 6.48 6.81
CA GLY A 114 6.35 5.09 6.35
C GLY A 114 7.79 4.56 6.24
N GLN A 115 7.91 3.23 6.29
CA GLN A 115 9.20 2.56 6.07
C GLN A 115 9.55 2.52 4.58
N LEU A 116 10.77 2.97 4.25
CA LEU A 116 11.28 2.98 2.89
C LEU A 116 11.96 1.66 2.53
N SER A 117 11.46 0.98 1.49
CA SER A 117 12.22 -0.02 0.75
C SER A 117 12.68 0.60 -0.56
N ILE A 118 13.93 1.02 -0.63
CA ILE A 118 14.53 1.51 -1.88
C ILE A 118 14.81 0.29 -2.75
N PHE A 119 14.00 0.09 -3.78
CA PHE A 119 14.25 -0.93 -4.78
C PHE A 119 15.11 -0.35 -5.91
N PHE A 120 16.37 -0.77 -5.97
CA PHE A 120 17.17 -0.70 -7.20
C PHE A 120 16.94 -2.00 -7.96
N ALA A 121 15.92 -2.03 -8.82
CA ALA A 121 15.64 -3.17 -9.68
C ALA A 121 15.05 -2.68 -11.01
N CYS A 122 15.87 -1.96 -11.76
CA CYS A 122 15.91 -1.75 -13.21
C CYS A 122 17.34 -1.26 -13.50
#